data_AF-A0A7C7G1N2-F1
#
_entry.id   AF-A0A7C7G1N2-F1
#
_cell.length_a   1.000
_cell.length_b   1.000
_cell.length_c   1.000
_cell.angle_alpha   90.00
_cell.angle_beta   90.00
_cell.angle_gamma   90.00
#
_symmetry.space_group_name_H-M   'P 1'
#
loop_
_entity.id
_entity.type
_entity.pdbx_description
1 polymer ?
#
loop_
_entity_poly.entity_id
_entity_poly.type
_entity_poly.pdbx_seq_one_letter_code
_entity_poly.pdbx_strand_id
1 'polypeptide(L)'
;MNSNNENQSVHRPLSRNKLGWVSASKIDSSGFPEHDVLQTNKIPNEFNSVYGSDASAQEKPQNGGWLDLRKVFGFLKSSTYVPMNVYPDLRVVLNYKNSAKQLDMVADRAGTYKTLEPLLVCEYEADPNVADALMRSYKGVAFTSVEHDQLQYVASTPATNATEAQTASYITKAFNDKFISKLLIVNTPADSSTWVSGTDNTSMANQGSVSQLDWDIQARVNGVNWFPQVAYTGKNRRLGMMVDAWGSMNLAYGQNLCAVADGAGSVFVADAEDTMGQVDYTGFRIEEVVKELKLTLARTAVGNNASAGDNEALRQALHLNCFGLSRKRCVPTSNGILVQYV
;
A
#
# COMPACT_ATOMS: atom_id res chain seq x y z
N MET A 1 10.41 5.19 -29.08
CA MET A 1 10.44 3.73 -29.30
C MET A 1 11.03 3.11 -28.05
N ASN A 2 10.19 2.55 -27.19
CA ASN A 2 10.64 2.01 -25.91
C ASN A 2 11.29 0.65 -26.18
N SER A 3 12.58 0.49 -25.91
CA SER A 3 13.28 -0.77 -26.14
C SER A 3 12.83 -1.82 -25.14
N ASN A 4 12.47 -3.00 -25.65
CA ASN A 4 12.02 -4.20 -24.94
C ASN A 4 13.13 -4.88 -24.09
N ASN A 5 14.09 -4.12 -23.57
CA ASN A 5 15.25 -4.67 -22.86
C ASN A 5 14.97 -4.90 -21.36
N GLU A 6 13.97 -4.24 -20.77
CA GLU A 6 13.60 -4.44 -19.35
C GLU A 6 12.64 -5.62 -19.14
N ASN A 7 12.10 -6.22 -20.21
CA ASN A 7 11.17 -7.36 -20.15
C ASN A 7 11.80 -8.68 -20.63
N GLN A 8 13.13 -8.70 -20.76
CA GLN A 8 13.87 -9.83 -21.29
C GLN A 8 14.18 -10.84 -20.17
N SER A 9 13.30 -11.84 -20.05
CA SER A 9 13.51 -13.08 -19.29
C SER A 9 14.63 -13.95 -19.89
N VAL A 10 15.84 -13.40 -20.05
CA VAL A 10 16.98 -14.00 -20.76
C VAL A 10 17.68 -15.09 -19.94
N HIS A 11 17.39 -15.20 -18.63
CA HIS A 11 18.05 -16.16 -17.73
C HIS A 11 17.15 -17.28 -17.19
N ARG A 12 15.95 -17.49 -17.74
CA ARG A 12 15.08 -18.60 -17.31
C ARG A 12 15.08 -19.72 -18.34
N PRO A 13 15.84 -20.82 -18.15
CA PRO A 13 15.71 -21.99 -19.01
C PRO A 13 14.29 -22.54 -18.92
N LEU A 14 13.63 -22.74 -20.06
CA LEU A 14 12.30 -23.32 -20.12
C LEU A 14 12.44 -24.85 -20.20
N SER A 15 11.77 -25.57 -19.32
CA SER A 15 11.68 -27.04 -19.39
C SER A 15 10.32 -27.45 -19.95
N ARG A 16 10.30 -28.47 -20.80
CA ARG A 16 9.07 -28.98 -21.43
C ARG A 16 8.57 -30.21 -20.68
N ASN A 17 7.33 -30.16 -20.18
CA ASN A 17 6.63 -31.33 -19.67
C ASN A 17 5.47 -31.73 -20.62
N LYS A 18 4.73 -32.80 -20.27
CA LYS A 18 3.61 -33.31 -21.10
C LYS A 18 2.44 -32.31 -21.26
N LEU A 19 2.41 -31.24 -20.48
CA LEU A 19 1.35 -30.23 -20.45
C LEU A 19 1.80 -28.86 -21.01
N GLY A 20 3.09 -28.64 -21.27
CA GLY A 20 3.60 -27.40 -21.85
C GLY A 20 5.02 -27.06 -21.45
N TRP A 21 5.37 -25.78 -21.64
CA TRP A 21 6.64 -25.21 -21.20
C TRP A 21 6.47 -24.55 -19.83
N VAL A 22 7.35 -24.86 -18.89
CA VAL A 22 7.38 -24.26 -17.54
C VAL A 22 8.75 -23.64 -17.32
N SER A 23 8.80 -22.42 -16.74
CA SER A 23 10.07 -21.79 -16.39
C SER A 23 10.76 -22.57 -15.28
N ALA A 24 11.95 -23.11 -15.56
CA ALA A 24 12.74 -23.80 -14.55
C ALA A 24 13.59 -22.77 -13.78
N SER A 25 13.30 -22.59 -12.50
CA SER A 25 14.34 -22.19 -11.54
C SER A 25 15.36 -23.34 -11.45
N LYS A 26 16.60 -23.05 -11.01
CA LYS A 26 17.59 -24.11 -10.80
C LYS A 26 16.99 -25.19 -9.87
N ILE A 27 17.14 -26.43 -10.30
CA ILE A 27 16.77 -27.60 -9.51
C ILE A 27 18.02 -27.95 -8.70
N ASP A 28 17.90 -27.99 -7.37
CA ASP A 28 19.00 -28.40 -6.51
C ASP A 28 19.31 -29.91 -6.70
N SER A 29 20.38 -30.40 -6.07
CA SER A 29 20.76 -31.82 -6.15
C SER A 29 19.71 -32.79 -5.56
N SER A 30 18.66 -32.28 -4.93
CA SER A 30 17.53 -33.02 -4.35
C SER A 30 16.26 -32.99 -5.21
N GLY A 31 16.28 -32.34 -6.38
CA GLY A 31 15.14 -32.34 -7.30
C GLY A 31 14.06 -31.30 -6.97
N PHE A 32 14.31 -30.39 -6.03
CA PHE A 32 13.38 -29.33 -5.66
C PHE A 32 13.77 -28.01 -6.34
N PRO A 33 12.81 -27.20 -6.82
CA PRO A 33 13.10 -25.89 -7.38
C PRO A 33 13.59 -24.97 -6.25
N GLU A 34 14.84 -24.53 -6.36
CA GLU A 34 15.42 -23.56 -5.46
C GLU A 34 14.77 -22.20 -5.79
N HIS A 35 13.97 -21.66 -4.86
CA HIS A 35 13.42 -20.31 -4.95
C HIS A 35 14.50 -19.29 -4.62
N ASP A 36 15.56 -19.27 -5.44
CA ASP A 36 16.53 -18.18 -5.43
C ASP A 36 15.84 -16.96 -6.06
N VAL A 37 15.10 -16.23 -5.22
CA VAL A 37 14.88 -14.81 -5.46
C VAL A 37 16.27 -14.21 -5.45
N LEU A 38 16.87 -14.09 -6.64
CA LEU A 38 18.01 -13.21 -6.84
C LEU A 38 17.56 -11.85 -6.32
N GLN A 39 17.98 -11.52 -5.10
CA GLN A 39 17.94 -10.17 -4.56
C GLN A 39 18.91 -9.35 -5.42
N THR A 40 18.48 -8.96 -6.62
CA THR A 40 19.21 -8.08 -7.52
C THR A 40 19.30 -6.66 -6.98
N ASN A 41 18.71 -6.39 -5.80
CA ASN A 41 19.10 -5.26 -4.95
C ASN A 41 20.43 -5.54 -4.22
N LYS A 42 21.43 -6.11 -4.90
CA LYS A 42 22.80 -6.03 -4.40
C LYS A 42 23.16 -4.56 -4.44
N ILE A 43 23.10 -3.92 -3.27
CA ILE A 43 23.58 -2.56 -3.05
C ILE A 43 24.96 -2.47 -3.73
N PRO A 44 25.19 -1.48 -4.62
CA PRO A 44 26.49 -1.30 -5.23
C PRO A 44 27.58 -1.34 -4.16
N ASN A 45 28.61 -2.16 -4.37
CA ASN A 45 29.62 -2.49 -3.34
C ASN A 45 30.37 -1.24 -2.82
N GLU A 46 30.34 -0.17 -3.61
CA GLU A 46 30.82 1.18 -3.31
C GLU A 46 30.10 1.86 -2.13
N PHE A 47 28.88 1.45 -1.77
CA PHE A 47 28.21 1.90 -0.54
C PHE A 47 28.39 0.95 0.66
N ASN A 48 28.95 -0.25 0.43
CA ASN A 48 29.16 -1.27 1.44
C ASN A 48 30.60 -1.32 1.98
N SER A 49 31.52 -0.54 1.40
CA SER A 49 32.96 -0.62 1.67
C SER A 49 33.64 0.74 1.91
N VAL A 50 32.94 1.67 2.59
CA VAL A 50 33.55 2.96 3.00
C VAL A 50 34.48 2.80 4.24
N TYR A 51 34.65 1.60 4.77
CA TYR A 51 35.43 1.39 5.99
C TYR A 51 36.75 0.66 5.71
N GLY A 52 37.85 1.26 6.17
CA GLY A 52 39.16 0.61 6.27
C GLY A 52 39.10 -0.60 7.21
N SER A 53 40.08 -1.49 7.08
CA SER A 53 40.17 -2.78 7.78
C SER A 53 40.15 -2.74 9.32
N ASP A 54 40.15 -1.55 9.94
CA ASP A 54 40.23 -1.33 11.38
C ASP A 54 38.96 -0.72 12.02
N ALA A 55 37.84 -0.69 11.30
CA ALA A 55 36.56 -0.24 11.84
C ALA A 55 36.11 -1.12 13.02
N SER A 56 36.06 -0.53 14.22
CA SER A 56 35.68 -1.22 15.46
C SER A 56 34.27 -1.84 15.35
N ALA A 57 33.90 -2.77 16.25
CA ALA A 57 32.60 -3.45 16.20
C ALA A 57 31.36 -2.52 16.24
N GLN A 58 31.53 -1.22 16.56
CA GLN A 58 30.49 -0.19 16.45
C GLN A 58 30.26 0.33 15.01
N GLU A 59 31.23 0.15 14.12
CA GLU A 59 31.20 0.62 12.73
C GLU A 59 30.89 -0.49 11.72
N LYS A 60 30.63 -1.73 12.19
CA LYS A 60 30.05 -2.75 11.33
C LYS A 60 28.71 -2.24 10.80
N PRO A 61 28.38 -2.46 9.53
CA PRO A 61 27.09 -2.07 8.98
C PRO A 61 26.01 -2.73 9.84
N GLN A 62 25.34 -1.91 10.65
CA GLN A 62 24.10 -2.34 11.26
C GLN A 62 23.13 -2.57 10.09
N ASN A 63 22.31 -3.62 10.18
CA ASN A 63 21.28 -3.90 9.18
C ASN A 63 20.27 -2.75 9.15
N GLY A 64 20.63 -1.67 8.45
CA GLY A 64 19.86 -0.45 8.25
C GLY A 64 19.27 -0.43 6.86
N GLY A 65 18.14 0.28 6.72
CA GLY A 65 17.54 0.59 5.43
C GLY A 65 17.81 2.04 5.05
N TRP A 66 17.93 2.29 3.75
CA TRP A 66 18.01 3.64 3.18
C TRP A 66 16.62 4.03 2.67
N LEU A 67 16.19 5.27 2.94
CA LEU A 67 14.93 5.82 2.42
C LEU A 67 15.22 7.04 1.56
N ASP A 68 15.02 6.92 0.25
CA ASP A 68 15.07 8.07 -0.64
C ASP A 68 13.83 8.95 -0.41
N LEU A 69 14.05 10.13 0.17
CA LEU A 69 12.98 11.07 0.49
C LEU A 69 12.21 11.57 -0.74
N ARG A 70 12.80 11.52 -1.94
CA ARG A 70 12.10 11.87 -3.20
C ARG A 70 11.00 10.87 -3.55
N LYS A 71 11.07 9.64 -3.04
CA LYS A 71 10.01 8.63 -3.24
C LYS A 71 8.82 8.85 -2.31
N VAL A 72 9.04 9.53 -1.18
CA VAL A 72 8.03 9.73 -0.13
C VAL A 72 7.38 11.10 -0.25
N PHE A 73 8.18 12.15 -0.42
CA PHE A 73 7.70 13.52 -0.48
C PHE A 73 7.55 13.96 -1.93
N GLY A 74 6.30 14.09 -2.37
CA GLY A 74 5.98 14.48 -3.75
C GLY A 74 6.63 15.81 -4.17
N PHE A 75 6.80 16.77 -3.25
CA PHE A 75 7.46 18.04 -3.58
C PHE A 75 8.95 17.87 -3.88
N LEU A 76 9.66 16.94 -3.22
CA LEU A 76 11.07 16.62 -3.51
C LEU A 76 11.21 15.86 -4.83
N LYS A 77 10.19 15.12 -5.25
CA LYS A 77 10.16 14.48 -6.58
C LYS A 77 10.05 15.52 -7.70
N SER A 78 9.25 16.56 -7.47
CA SER A 78 8.98 17.60 -8.47
C SER A 78 9.99 18.75 -8.43
N SER A 79 10.81 18.87 -7.37
CA SER A 79 11.77 19.95 -7.18
C SER A 79 13.20 19.43 -7.37
N THR A 80 13.96 20.06 -8.27
CA THR A 80 15.36 19.66 -8.53
C THR A 80 16.31 20.05 -7.39
N TYR A 81 15.99 21.11 -6.66
CA TYR A 81 16.75 21.60 -5.50
C TYR A 81 15.78 22.10 -4.42
N VAL A 82 16.26 22.23 -3.18
CA VAL A 82 15.48 22.75 -2.05
C VAL A 82 16.10 24.08 -1.61
N PRO A 83 15.50 25.21 -1.98
CA PRO A 83 16.08 26.52 -1.67
C PRO A 83 15.91 26.86 -0.18
N MET A 84 17.02 27.09 0.52
CA MET A 84 17.05 27.32 1.97
C MET A 84 16.39 28.64 2.39
N ASN A 85 16.35 29.66 1.52
CA ASN A 85 15.62 30.90 1.77
C ASN A 85 14.09 30.70 1.78
N VAL A 86 13.59 29.65 1.12
CA VAL A 86 12.17 29.32 1.05
C VAL A 86 11.79 28.33 2.16
N TYR A 87 12.67 27.36 2.45
CA TYR A 87 12.50 26.36 3.50
C TYR A 87 13.59 26.51 4.59
N PRO A 88 13.57 27.59 5.41
CA PRO A 88 14.65 27.86 6.36
C PRO A 88 14.81 26.74 7.41
N ASP A 89 13.70 26.11 7.81
CA ASP A 89 13.67 25.06 8.83
C ASP A 89 12.98 23.79 8.30
N LEU A 90 13.48 23.22 7.18
CA LEU A 90 12.94 21.94 6.70
C LEU A 90 13.27 20.82 7.70
N ARG A 91 12.27 20.42 8.48
CA ARG A 91 12.36 19.32 9.44
C ARG A 91 11.68 18.07 8.90
N VAL A 92 12.42 16.97 8.84
CA VAL A 92 11.86 15.64 8.59
C VAL A 92 11.65 14.95 9.93
N VAL A 93 10.42 14.53 10.21
CA VAL A 93 10.07 13.78 11.43
C VAL A 93 9.70 12.35 11.03
N LEU A 94 10.47 11.39 11.52
CA LEU A 94 10.19 9.96 11.34
C LEU A 94 9.49 9.46 12.60
N ASN A 95 8.19 9.20 12.48
CA ASN A 95 7.41 8.59 13.54
C ASN A 95 7.39 7.07 13.33
N TYR A 96 8.11 6.36 14.18
CA TYR A 96 8.06 4.91 14.20
C TYR A 96 6.82 4.43 14.95
N LYS A 97 6.20 3.36 14.46
CA LYS A 97 5.24 2.60 15.28
C LYS A 97 5.98 2.04 16.51
N ASN A 98 5.32 1.95 17.65
CA ASN A 98 5.91 1.27 18.81
C ASN A 98 6.24 -0.19 18.47
N SER A 99 7.17 -0.81 19.18
CA SER A 99 7.61 -2.19 18.90
C SER A 99 6.43 -3.15 18.78
N ALA A 100 5.43 -3.05 19.67
CA ALA A 100 4.21 -3.85 19.65
C ALA A 100 3.37 -3.73 18.36
N LYS A 101 3.32 -2.55 17.71
CA LYS A 101 2.63 -2.31 16.43
C LYS A 101 3.54 -2.49 15.21
N GLN A 102 4.86 -2.56 15.40
CA GLN A 102 5.79 -3.01 14.36
C GLN A 102 5.69 -4.51 14.15
N LEU A 103 5.28 -5.27 15.19
CA LEU A 103 5.08 -6.71 15.10
C LEU A 103 4.16 -7.12 13.94
N ASP A 104 3.19 -6.29 13.57
CA ASP A 104 2.26 -6.53 12.44
C ASP A 104 2.96 -6.47 11.06
N MET A 105 4.21 -6.01 11.01
CA MET A 105 5.03 -5.89 9.80
C MET A 105 6.18 -6.90 9.74
N VAL A 106 6.35 -7.72 10.78
CA VAL A 106 7.43 -8.71 10.85
C VAL A 106 6.82 -10.11 10.96
N ALA A 107 7.37 -11.07 10.23
CA ALA A 107 6.84 -12.43 10.23
C ALA A 107 6.88 -13.07 11.63
N ASP A 108 7.96 -12.86 12.38
CA ASP A 108 8.14 -13.36 13.75
C ASP A 108 7.98 -12.23 14.78
N ARG A 109 7.07 -12.41 15.74
CA ARG A 109 6.79 -11.42 16.78
C ARG A 109 7.56 -11.65 18.09
N ALA A 110 8.35 -12.71 18.20
CA ALA A 110 9.17 -13.00 19.38
C ALA A 110 10.45 -12.16 19.46
N GLY A 111 10.85 -11.52 18.35
CA GLY A 111 12.05 -10.68 18.26
C GLY A 111 11.94 -9.36 19.07
N THR A 112 13.04 -8.96 19.71
CA THR A 112 13.18 -7.61 20.25
C THR A 112 13.70 -6.66 19.16
N TYR A 113 12.85 -5.74 18.72
CA TYR A 113 13.20 -4.75 17.69
C TYR A 113 13.70 -3.44 18.31
N LYS A 114 14.83 -2.94 17.81
CA LYS A 114 15.37 -1.63 18.18
C LYS A 114 15.37 -0.71 16.96
N THR A 115 14.94 0.52 17.16
CA THR A 115 15.00 1.57 16.14
C THR A 115 16.41 2.18 16.14
N LEU A 116 16.97 2.41 14.96
CA LEU A 116 18.23 3.13 14.79
C LEU A 116 17.98 4.63 14.68
N GLU A 117 18.93 5.44 15.15
CA GLU A 117 18.90 6.89 14.94
C GLU A 117 19.08 7.19 13.44
N PRO A 118 18.15 7.93 12.80
CA PRO A 118 18.22 8.20 11.38
C PRO A 118 19.25 9.29 11.05
N LEU A 119 20.12 9.04 10.07
CA LEU A 119 21.03 10.03 9.50
C LEU A 119 20.41 10.63 8.21
N LEU A 120 20.34 11.95 8.11
CA LEU A 120 19.98 12.65 6.88
C LEU A 120 21.25 13.02 6.11
N VAL A 121 21.35 12.57 4.87
CA VAL A 121 22.43 12.92 3.94
C VAL A 121 21.84 13.72 2.79
N CYS A 122 22.41 14.89 2.51
CA CYS A 122 22.03 15.75 1.39
C CYS A 122 23.26 16.40 0.75
N GLU A 123 23.22 16.57 -0.56
CA GLU A 123 24.19 17.39 -1.29
C GLU A 123 23.78 18.87 -1.21
N TYR A 124 24.77 19.76 -1.14
CA TYR A 124 24.54 21.21 -1.13
C TYR A 124 25.44 21.90 -2.15
N GLU A 125 24.94 22.98 -2.74
CA GLU A 125 25.72 23.83 -3.64
C GLU A 125 26.63 24.75 -2.80
N ALA A 126 27.94 24.69 -3.04
CA ALA A 126 28.92 25.44 -2.27
C ALA A 126 29.22 26.82 -2.88
N ASP A 127 28.98 27.03 -4.19
CA ASP A 127 29.16 28.34 -4.82
C ASP A 127 27.97 29.27 -4.47
N PRO A 128 28.20 30.39 -3.76
CA PRO A 128 27.14 31.29 -3.35
C PRO A 128 26.44 31.96 -4.55
N ASN A 129 27.13 32.20 -5.66
CA ASN A 129 26.53 32.87 -6.83
C ASN A 129 25.53 31.94 -7.52
N VAL A 130 25.87 30.65 -7.63
CA VAL A 130 25.00 29.62 -8.20
C VAL A 130 23.82 29.35 -7.27
N ALA A 131 24.08 29.21 -5.97
CA ALA A 131 23.03 29.04 -4.97
C ALA A 131 22.02 30.21 -5.00
N ASP A 132 22.51 31.45 -5.04
CA ASP A 132 21.66 32.65 -5.15
C ASP A 132 20.83 32.68 -6.44
N ALA A 133 21.45 32.32 -7.58
CA ALA A 133 20.75 32.27 -8.85
C ALA A 133 19.62 31.22 -8.83
N LEU A 134 19.88 30.03 -8.27
CA LEU A 134 18.89 28.97 -8.08
C LEU A 134 17.77 29.45 -7.16
N MET A 135 18.10 30.05 -6.01
CA MET A 135 17.13 30.58 -5.06
C MET A 135 16.21 31.65 -5.67
N ARG A 136 16.73 32.57 -6.49
CA ARG A 136 15.92 33.59 -7.20
C ARG A 136 15.03 33.00 -8.30
N SER A 137 15.49 31.92 -8.92
CA SER A 137 14.77 31.25 -10.00
C SER A 137 13.59 30.40 -9.51
N TYR A 138 13.57 30.02 -8.23
CA TYR A 138 12.53 29.15 -7.67
C TYR A 138 11.15 29.82 -7.67
N LYS A 139 10.20 29.22 -8.42
CA LYS A 139 8.80 29.69 -8.50
C LYS A 139 7.82 28.82 -7.72
N GLY A 140 8.34 27.90 -6.92
CA GLY A 140 7.52 26.87 -6.29
C GLY A 140 7.32 25.66 -7.18
N VAL A 141 6.57 24.68 -6.68
CA VAL A 141 6.43 23.38 -7.31
C VAL A 141 5.04 22.81 -7.10
N ALA A 142 4.46 22.25 -8.16
CA ALA A 142 3.24 21.46 -8.07
C ALA A 142 3.60 19.98 -7.85
N PHE A 143 2.88 19.33 -6.94
CA PHE A 143 3.11 17.95 -6.58
C PHE A 143 1.81 17.26 -6.18
N THR A 144 1.83 15.93 -6.18
CA THR A 144 0.74 15.12 -5.66
C THR A 144 1.10 14.59 -4.28
N SER A 145 0.11 14.54 -3.38
CA SER A 145 0.24 13.91 -2.07
C SER A 145 -0.90 12.95 -1.83
N VAL A 146 -0.65 11.92 -1.03
CA VAL A 146 -1.69 11.02 -0.56
C VAL A 146 -2.26 11.57 0.73
N GLU A 147 -3.57 11.82 0.74
CA GLU A 147 -4.37 12.14 1.90
C GLU A 147 -5.02 10.86 2.42
N HIS A 148 -5.14 10.72 3.74
CA HIS A 148 -5.71 9.52 4.37
C HIS A 148 -6.89 9.90 5.27
N ASP A 149 -7.95 9.11 5.20
CA ASP A 149 -9.06 9.08 6.16
C ASP A 149 -9.30 7.63 6.56
N GLN A 150 -9.87 7.42 7.74
CA GLN A 150 -10.22 6.08 8.22
C GLN A 150 -11.66 6.06 8.71
N LEU A 151 -12.45 5.14 8.17
CA LEU A 151 -13.81 4.88 8.62
C LEU A 151 -13.88 3.51 9.30
N GLN A 152 -14.78 3.36 10.27
CA GLN A 152 -15.03 2.07 10.90
C GLN A 152 -16.34 1.47 10.38
N TYR A 153 -16.22 0.37 9.65
CA TYR A 153 -17.34 -0.49 9.30
C TYR A 153 -17.61 -1.45 10.46
N VAL A 154 -18.79 -1.35 11.06
CA VAL A 154 -19.13 -2.14 12.25
C VAL A 154 -19.26 -3.62 11.92
N ALA A 155 -18.97 -4.48 12.90
CA ALA A 155 -19.16 -5.93 12.77
C ALA A 155 -20.61 -6.26 12.40
N SER A 156 -20.81 -7.33 11.64
CA SER A 156 -22.14 -7.87 11.38
C SER A 156 -22.51 -8.88 12.47
N THR A 157 -23.76 -8.86 12.91
CA THR A 157 -24.28 -9.89 13.81
C THR A 157 -24.34 -11.25 13.10
N PRO A 158 -23.95 -12.36 13.75
CA PRO A 158 -24.16 -13.69 13.20
C PRO A 158 -25.65 -13.89 12.97
N ALA A 159 -26.04 -14.27 11.76
CA ALA A 159 -27.40 -14.69 11.47
C ALA A 159 -27.32 -15.93 10.58
N THR A 160 -27.92 -17.02 11.07
CA THR A 160 -27.93 -18.31 10.39
C THR A 160 -28.52 -18.14 9.00
N ASN A 161 -27.76 -18.45 7.95
CA ASN A 161 -28.17 -18.25 6.55
C ASN A 161 -28.61 -16.81 6.20
N ALA A 162 -27.95 -15.80 6.77
CA ALA A 162 -28.26 -14.41 6.45
C ALA A 162 -28.06 -14.13 4.95
N THR A 163 -29.17 -13.88 4.24
CA THR A 163 -29.19 -13.36 2.88
C THR A 163 -29.31 -11.84 2.84
N GLU A 164 -29.47 -11.20 4.01
CA GLU A 164 -29.69 -9.76 4.11
C GLU A 164 -28.36 -9.00 4.14
N ALA A 165 -28.25 -8.00 3.27
CA ALA A 165 -27.07 -7.14 3.19
C ALA A 165 -27.07 -6.12 4.33
N GLN A 166 -26.01 -6.14 5.15
CA GLN A 166 -25.71 -5.05 6.07
C GLN A 166 -25.30 -3.84 5.24
N THR A 167 -25.99 -2.71 5.38
CA THR A 167 -25.67 -1.47 4.66
C THR A 167 -25.35 -0.35 5.65
N ALA A 168 -24.28 0.41 5.37
CA ALA A 168 -23.90 1.57 6.17
C ALA A 168 -23.44 2.73 5.27
N SER A 169 -23.72 3.97 5.71
CA SER A 169 -23.31 5.18 5.01
C SER A 169 -22.42 6.05 5.88
N TYR A 170 -21.35 6.56 5.30
CA TYR A 170 -20.33 7.38 5.96
C TYR A 170 -20.07 8.65 5.17
N ILE A 171 -19.74 9.73 5.88
CA ILE A 171 -19.26 10.98 5.28
C ILE A 171 -17.81 11.15 5.68
N THR A 172 -16.91 11.19 4.69
CA THR A 172 -15.47 11.42 4.90
C THR A 172 -15.22 12.92 4.90
N LYS A 173 -14.54 13.42 5.93
CA LYS A 173 -14.23 14.87 6.05
C LYS A 173 -12.81 15.21 5.61
N ALA A 174 -11.92 14.23 5.52
CA ALA A 174 -10.51 14.49 5.20
C ALA A 174 -10.30 15.07 3.80
N PHE A 175 -11.27 14.90 2.89
CA PHE A 175 -11.16 15.32 1.49
C PHE A 175 -11.88 16.64 1.18
N ASN A 176 -12.55 17.26 2.15
CA ASN A 176 -13.32 18.48 1.93
C ASN A 176 -12.42 19.66 1.50
N ASP A 177 -12.89 20.39 0.49
CA ASP A 177 -12.20 21.51 -0.15
C ASP A 177 -10.85 21.15 -0.80
N LYS A 178 -10.63 19.88 -1.12
CA LYS A 178 -9.42 19.40 -1.79
C LYS A 178 -9.76 18.87 -3.18
N PHE A 179 -8.88 19.14 -4.14
CA PHE A 179 -8.92 18.42 -5.42
C PHE A 179 -8.43 17.00 -5.19
N ILE A 180 -9.26 16.01 -5.53
CA ILE A 180 -8.94 14.58 -5.43
C ILE A 180 -8.98 13.96 -6.83
N SER A 181 -7.83 13.47 -7.29
CA SER A 181 -7.71 12.80 -8.60
C SER A 181 -8.22 11.36 -8.53
N LYS A 182 -7.80 10.61 -7.52
CA LYS A 182 -8.11 9.18 -7.36
C LYS A 182 -8.33 8.84 -5.90
N LEU A 183 -9.22 7.90 -5.64
CA LEU A 183 -9.45 7.31 -4.33
C LEU A 183 -9.08 5.83 -4.37
N LEU A 184 -8.49 5.34 -3.27
CA LEU A 184 -8.28 3.93 -2.97
C LEU A 184 -8.89 3.64 -1.61
N ILE A 185 -9.62 2.54 -1.49
CA ILE A 185 -10.18 2.04 -0.25
C ILE A 185 -9.56 0.67 0.01
N VAL A 186 -8.97 0.54 1.19
CA VAL A 186 -8.36 -0.69 1.71
C VAL A 186 -9.20 -1.16 2.89
N ASN A 187 -9.70 -2.39 2.79
CA ASN A 187 -10.49 -3.03 3.83
C ASN A 187 -9.53 -3.73 4.81
N THR A 188 -9.22 -3.11 5.94
CA THR A 188 -8.33 -3.71 6.93
C THR A 188 -9.16 -4.31 8.07
N PRO A 189 -8.95 -5.58 8.45
CA PRO A 189 -9.53 -6.16 9.67
C PRO A 189 -9.28 -5.29 10.91
N ALA A 190 -10.31 -5.05 11.72
CA ALA A 190 -10.14 -4.36 12.99
C ALA A 190 -9.61 -5.28 14.10
N ASP A 191 -9.89 -6.59 14.02
CA ASP A 191 -9.42 -7.56 15.00
C ASP A 191 -8.13 -8.24 14.52
N SER A 192 -7.07 -8.11 15.32
CA SER A 192 -5.78 -8.76 15.08
C SER A 192 -5.83 -10.28 15.14
N SER A 193 -6.79 -10.87 15.86
CA SER A 193 -6.93 -12.33 15.95
C SER A 193 -7.16 -12.98 14.58
N THR A 194 -7.69 -12.22 13.62
CA THR A 194 -8.02 -12.72 12.27
C THR A 194 -6.84 -12.73 11.30
N TRP A 195 -5.71 -12.11 11.66
CA TRP A 195 -4.50 -12.06 10.84
C TRP A 195 -3.21 -12.32 11.63
N VAL A 196 -3.35 -12.81 12.87
CA VAL A 196 -2.24 -13.24 13.73
C VAL A 196 -2.54 -14.65 14.23
N SER A 197 -1.61 -15.57 14.03
CA SER A 197 -1.64 -16.91 14.61
C SER A 197 -0.44 -17.10 15.54
N GLY A 198 -0.69 -17.13 16.85
CA GLY A 198 0.37 -17.22 17.85
C GLY A 198 1.35 -16.04 17.78
N THR A 199 2.61 -16.32 17.43
CA THR A 199 3.66 -15.32 17.26
C THR A 199 3.85 -14.87 15.82
N ASP A 200 3.04 -15.36 14.88
CA ASP A 200 3.26 -15.12 13.46
C ASP A 200 2.10 -14.34 12.85
N ASN A 201 2.41 -13.46 11.89
CA ASN A 201 1.38 -12.86 11.04
C ASN A 201 0.97 -13.87 9.97
N THR A 202 -0.33 -14.01 9.74
CA THR A 202 -0.83 -14.79 8.62
C THR A 202 -0.95 -13.92 7.39
N SER A 203 -0.62 -14.47 6.22
CA SER A 203 -0.83 -13.82 4.93
C SER A 203 -0.28 -12.40 4.79
N MET A 204 -1.11 -11.45 4.35
CA MET A 204 -0.79 -10.03 4.17
C MET A 204 -0.98 -9.18 5.44
N ALA A 205 -1.28 -9.81 6.60
CA ALA A 205 -1.50 -9.14 7.87
C ALA A 205 -2.50 -7.96 7.75
N ASN A 206 -2.22 -6.85 8.46
CA ASN A 206 -2.98 -5.61 8.34
C ASN A 206 -2.64 -4.76 7.09
N GLN A 207 -1.80 -5.26 6.19
CA GLN A 207 -1.44 -4.58 4.93
C GLN A 207 -2.33 -5.01 3.76
N GLY A 208 -3.06 -6.12 3.89
CA GLY A 208 -4.03 -6.59 2.91
C GLY A 208 -5.33 -5.77 2.87
N SER A 209 -6.10 -5.99 1.80
CA SER A 209 -7.49 -5.54 1.69
C SER A 209 -8.38 -6.78 1.70
N VAL A 210 -9.03 -7.06 2.83
CA VAL A 210 -9.86 -8.26 2.95
C VAL A 210 -11.11 -8.17 2.09
N SER A 211 -11.34 -9.24 1.35
CA SER A 211 -12.48 -9.41 0.48
C SER A 211 -13.71 -9.78 1.30
N GLN A 212 -14.82 -9.11 1.02
CA GLN A 212 -16.10 -9.38 1.68
C GLN A 212 -17.08 -10.02 0.68
N LEU A 213 -18.05 -10.79 1.17
CA LEU A 213 -19.11 -11.32 0.33
C LEU A 213 -20.09 -10.20 -0.04
N ASP A 214 -20.48 -10.16 -1.31
CA ASP A 214 -21.37 -9.14 -1.89
C ASP A 214 -21.00 -7.72 -1.47
N TRP A 215 -19.69 -7.44 -1.49
CA TRP A 215 -19.18 -6.11 -1.19
C TRP A 215 -19.62 -5.12 -2.24
N ASP A 216 -20.45 -4.19 -1.84
CA ASP A 216 -21.06 -3.19 -2.71
C ASP A 216 -20.66 -1.80 -2.23
N ILE A 217 -20.27 -0.95 -3.18
CA ILE A 217 -19.88 0.43 -2.91
C ILE A 217 -20.64 1.39 -3.81
N GLN A 218 -21.13 2.46 -3.20
CA GLN A 218 -21.64 3.63 -3.87
C GLN A 218 -20.97 4.89 -3.31
N ALA A 219 -20.28 5.61 -4.17
CA ALA A 219 -19.68 6.89 -3.82
C ALA A 219 -20.58 8.02 -4.31
N ARG A 220 -20.78 9.04 -3.48
CA ARG A 220 -21.49 10.27 -3.84
C ARG A 220 -20.54 11.44 -3.60
N VAL A 221 -20.22 12.16 -4.67
CA VAL A 221 -19.32 13.32 -4.64
C VAL A 221 -20.18 14.56 -4.90
N ASN A 222 -20.09 15.56 -4.03
CA ASN A 222 -20.77 16.84 -4.20
C ASN A 222 -22.30 16.70 -4.39
N GLY A 223 -22.91 15.71 -3.72
CA GLY A 223 -24.33 15.45 -3.84
C GLY A 223 -24.74 14.72 -5.13
N VAL A 224 -23.81 14.24 -5.97
CA VAL A 224 -24.11 13.44 -7.17
C VAL A 224 -23.55 12.03 -7.02
N ASN A 225 -24.33 11.02 -7.41
CA ASN A 225 -23.85 9.64 -7.41
C ASN A 225 -22.72 9.52 -8.44
N TRP A 226 -21.55 9.08 -7.97
CA TRP A 226 -20.38 8.94 -8.81
C TRP A 226 -20.50 7.70 -9.71
N PHE A 227 -21.12 6.64 -9.21
CA PHE A 227 -21.45 5.48 -10.02
C PHE A 227 -22.91 5.55 -10.50
N PRO A 228 -23.17 5.28 -11.80
CA PRO A 228 -24.49 5.44 -12.39
C PRO A 228 -25.51 4.38 -11.92
N GLN A 229 -25.07 3.27 -11.33
CA GLN A 229 -25.93 2.21 -10.80
C GLN A 229 -25.92 2.19 -9.26
N VAL A 230 -26.93 1.55 -8.67
CA VAL A 230 -27.24 1.57 -7.23
C VAL A 230 -26.09 1.09 -6.34
N ALA A 231 -25.21 0.23 -6.85
CA ALA A 231 -23.90 -0.06 -6.25
C ALA A 231 -23.01 -0.76 -7.29
N TYR A 232 -21.69 -0.65 -7.13
CA TYR A 232 -20.75 -1.37 -7.97
C TYR A 232 -20.59 -2.82 -7.50
N THR A 233 -21.36 -3.72 -8.12
CA THR A 233 -21.38 -5.15 -7.82
C THR A 233 -20.30 -5.92 -8.58
N GLY A 234 -19.66 -6.87 -7.91
CA GLY A 234 -18.77 -7.86 -8.53
C GLY A 234 -17.28 -7.53 -8.42
N LYS A 235 -16.52 -8.54 -7.96
CA LYS A 235 -15.09 -8.45 -7.60
C LYS A 235 -14.20 -8.11 -8.80
N ASN A 236 -14.44 -8.73 -9.95
CA ASN A 236 -13.65 -8.46 -11.16
C ASN A 236 -13.95 -7.07 -11.76
N ARG A 237 -15.16 -6.55 -11.57
CA ARG A 237 -15.49 -5.19 -12.01
C ARG A 237 -14.78 -4.14 -11.15
N ARG A 238 -14.74 -4.33 -9.83
CA ARG A 238 -13.94 -3.49 -8.92
C ARG A 238 -12.45 -3.57 -9.24
N LEU A 239 -11.94 -4.77 -9.53
CA LEU A 239 -10.56 -4.95 -9.97
C LEU A 239 -10.29 -4.18 -11.27
N GLY A 240 -11.18 -4.24 -12.25
CA GLY A 240 -11.08 -3.46 -13.49
C GLY A 240 -10.99 -1.95 -13.22
N MET A 241 -11.84 -1.42 -12.34
CA MET A 241 -11.79 0.00 -11.94
C MET A 241 -10.51 0.35 -11.19
N MET A 242 -10.05 -0.53 -10.30
CA MET A 242 -8.78 -0.36 -9.59
C MET A 242 -7.64 -0.28 -10.61
N VAL A 243 -7.64 -1.14 -11.62
CA VAL A 243 -6.64 -1.13 -12.70
C VAL A 243 -6.74 0.14 -13.55
N ASP A 244 -7.95 0.57 -13.91
CA ASP A 244 -8.15 1.80 -14.66
C ASP A 244 -7.72 3.04 -13.86
N ALA A 245 -7.94 3.07 -12.55
CA ALA A 245 -7.57 4.17 -11.69
C ALA A 245 -6.07 4.16 -11.37
N TRP A 246 -5.55 3.06 -10.85
CA TRP A 246 -4.23 2.97 -10.22
C TRP A 246 -3.18 2.19 -11.02
N GLY A 247 -3.57 1.56 -12.12
CA GLY A 247 -2.69 0.76 -12.96
C GLY A 247 -2.71 -0.73 -12.61
N SER A 248 -1.87 -1.50 -13.28
CA SER A 248 -1.83 -2.96 -13.14
C SER A 248 -1.54 -3.40 -11.70
N MET A 249 -2.31 -4.39 -11.24
CA MET A 249 -2.08 -5.05 -9.96
C MET A 249 -1.71 -6.51 -10.22
N ASN A 250 -0.62 -6.96 -9.61
CA ASN A 250 -0.24 -8.36 -9.66
C ASN A 250 -1.05 -9.13 -8.61
N LEU A 251 -1.91 -10.03 -9.08
CA LEU A 251 -2.76 -10.86 -8.23
C LEU A 251 -2.50 -12.32 -8.57
N ALA A 252 -2.28 -13.16 -7.56
CA ALA A 252 -2.43 -14.59 -7.72
C ALA A 252 -3.93 -14.95 -7.83
N TYR A 253 -4.20 -16.10 -8.44
CA TYR A 253 -5.56 -16.57 -8.64
C TYR A 253 -6.31 -16.69 -7.30
N GLY A 254 -7.51 -16.10 -7.21
CA GLY A 254 -8.36 -16.17 -6.03
C GLY A 254 -8.08 -15.13 -4.93
N GLN A 255 -7.01 -14.34 -5.02
CA GLN A 255 -6.67 -13.35 -3.98
C GLN A 255 -7.69 -12.20 -3.86
N ASN A 256 -8.42 -11.89 -4.93
CA ASN A 256 -9.51 -10.91 -4.93
C ASN A 256 -10.89 -11.55 -4.67
N LEU A 257 -10.97 -12.88 -4.52
CA LEU A 257 -12.20 -13.62 -4.25
C LEU A 257 -12.43 -13.78 -2.75
N CYS A 258 -13.70 -13.90 -2.35
CA CYS A 258 -14.01 -14.15 -0.95
C CYS A 258 -13.47 -15.54 -0.55
N ALA A 259 -12.63 -15.60 0.48
CA ALA A 259 -12.32 -16.87 1.13
C ALA A 259 -13.51 -17.28 2.01
N VAL A 260 -13.84 -18.57 2.01
CA VAL A 260 -14.84 -19.17 2.90
C VAL A 260 -14.13 -20.30 3.65
N ALA A 261 -14.38 -20.40 4.95
CA ALA A 261 -13.92 -21.52 5.76
C ALA A 261 -14.32 -22.84 5.11
N ASP A 262 -13.42 -23.83 5.11
CA ASP A 262 -13.57 -25.16 4.49
C ASP A 262 -13.41 -25.23 2.95
N GLY A 263 -13.12 -24.11 2.27
CA GLY A 263 -12.69 -24.13 0.86
C GLY A 263 -11.28 -24.72 0.63
N ALA A 264 -10.53 -24.83 1.72
CA ALA A 264 -9.14 -25.27 1.87
C ALA A 264 -8.80 -26.60 1.17
N GLY A 265 -9.67 -27.61 1.31
CA GLY A 265 -9.36 -28.97 0.88
C GLY A 265 -9.83 -29.35 -0.52
N SER A 266 -10.64 -28.51 -1.19
CA SER A 266 -11.43 -28.96 -2.34
C SER A 266 -11.17 -28.21 -3.66
N VAL A 267 -10.67 -26.96 -3.63
CA VAL A 267 -10.59 -26.11 -4.83
C VAL A 267 -9.22 -25.46 -5.05
N PHE A 268 -8.41 -25.25 -3.99
CA PHE A 268 -7.17 -24.48 -4.06
C PHE A 268 -5.95 -25.28 -3.60
N VAL A 269 -4.77 -24.92 -4.13
CA VAL A 269 -3.48 -25.47 -3.69
C VAL A 269 -3.18 -24.90 -2.31
N ALA A 270 -2.67 -25.72 -1.38
CA ALA A 270 -2.45 -25.37 0.03
C ALA A 270 -1.71 -24.04 0.25
N ASP A 271 -0.76 -23.68 -0.61
CA ASP A 271 0.00 -22.42 -0.49
C ASP A 271 -0.78 -21.17 -0.95
N ALA A 272 -1.81 -21.33 -1.79
CA ALA A 272 -2.65 -20.22 -2.24
C ALA A 272 -3.72 -19.85 -1.20
N GLU A 273 -4.09 -20.80 -0.34
CA GLU A 273 -5.18 -20.71 0.64
C GLU A 273 -5.00 -19.51 1.59
N ASP A 274 -3.80 -19.34 2.15
CA ASP A 274 -3.54 -18.26 3.13
C ASP A 274 -3.68 -16.86 2.50
N THR A 275 -3.44 -16.73 1.20
CA THR A 275 -3.52 -15.43 0.50
C THR A 275 -4.87 -15.14 -0.15
N MET A 276 -5.80 -16.09 -0.12
CA MET A 276 -7.12 -15.92 -0.70
C MET A 276 -7.92 -14.81 -0.01
N GLY A 277 -8.54 -13.96 -0.81
CA GLY A 277 -9.35 -12.85 -0.32
C GLY A 277 -8.60 -11.78 0.45
N GLN A 278 -7.28 -11.71 0.35
CA GLN A 278 -6.46 -10.71 1.04
C GLN A 278 -6.13 -9.49 0.18
N VAL A 279 -6.60 -9.48 -1.08
CA VAL A 279 -6.23 -8.47 -2.09
C VAL A 279 -7.45 -7.98 -2.88
N ASP A 280 -8.47 -7.48 -2.19
CA ASP A 280 -9.69 -6.87 -2.75
C ASP A 280 -9.68 -5.34 -2.55
N TYR A 281 -8.82 -4.66 -3.29
CA TYR A 281 -8.74 -3.19 -3.27
C TYR A 281 -9.83 -2.57 -4.12
N THR A 282 -10.42 -1.47 -3.62
CA THR A 282 -11.40 -0.69 -4.36
C THR A 282 -10.81 0.66 -4.74
N GLY A 283 -10.58 0.90 -6.02
CA GLY A 283 -10.04 2.17 -6.51
C GLY A 283 -10.88 2.77 -7.62
N PHE A 284 -11.02 4.10 -7.62
CA PHE A 284 -11.72 4.83 -8.67
C PHE A 284 -11.20 6.27 -8.80
N ARG A 285 -11.42 6.88 -9.96
CA ARG A 285 -11.05 8.27 -10.25
C ARG A 285 -12.19 9.20 -9.81
N ILE A 286 -11.87 10.39 -9.31
CA ILE A 286 -12.83 11.47 -9.00
C ILE A 286 -12.53 12.68 -9.90
N GLU A 287 -11.27 13.14 -9.93
CA GLU A 287 -10.81 14.27 -10.76
C GLU A 287 -11.61 15.57 -10.56
N GLU A 288 -12.06 15.83 -9.32
CA GLU A 288 -12.86 17.01 -8.97
C GLU A 288 -12.46 17.56 -7.59
N VAL A 289 -12.81 18.82 -7.32
CA VAL A 289 -12.78 19.39 -5.97
C VAL A 289 -13.92 18.80 -5.14
N VAL A 290 -13.57 18.06 -4.10
CA VAL A 290 -14.54 17.41 -3.21
C VAL A 290 -15.00 18.40 -2.16
N LYS A 291 -16.28 18.76 -2.16
CA LYS A 291 -16.96 19.49 -1.08
C LYS A 291 -17.54 18.55 -0.05
N GLU A 292 -18.09 17.44 -0.52
CA GLU A 292 -18.59 16.35 0.31
C GLU A 292 -18.34 15.03 -0.42
N LEU A 293 -17.78 14.05 0.29
CA LEU A 293 -17.72 12.66 -0.16
C LEU A 293 -18.50 11.79 0.84
N LYS A 294 -19.53 11.13 0.31
CA LYS A 294 -20.31 10.13 1.04
C LYS A 294 -20.09 8.75 0.43
N LEU A 295 -19.76 7.78 1.27
CA LEU A 295 -19.60 6.38 0.89
C LEU A 295 -20.75 5.57 1.49
N THR A 296 -21.50 4.88 0.65
CA THR A 296 -22.49 3.88 1.06
C THR A 296 -21.93 2.51 0.70
N LEU A 297 -21.92 1.62 1.67
CA LEU A 297 -21.27 0.33 1.58
C LEU A 297 -22.23 -0.76 2.05
N ALA A 298 -22.26 -1.88 1.35
CA ALA A 298 -23.02 -3.03 1.75
C ALA A 298 -22.20 -4.33 1.70
N ARG A 299 -22.51 -5.28 2.59
CA ARG A 299 -21.95 -6.63 2.59
C ARG A 299 -22.98 -7.66 3.04
N THR A 300 -22.86 -8.88 2.55
CA THR A 300 -23.59 -10.03 3.10
C THR A 300 -22.74 -10.73 4.15
N ALA A 301 -23.28 -10.92 5.35
CA ALA A 301 -22.59 -11.67 6.39
C ALA A 301 -22.85 -13.16 6.24
N VAL A 302 -21.80 -13.98 6.31
CA VAL A 302 -21.92 -15.44 6.28
C VAL A 302 -21.35 -16.01 7.57
N GLY A 303 -22.10 -16.91 8.20
CA GLY A 303 -21.68 -17.65 9.39
C GLY A 303 -22.84 -17.90 10.36
N ASN A 304 -22.85 -19.08 10.99
CA ASN A 304 -23.88 -19.53 11.91
C ASN A 304 -23.55 -19.33 13.40
N ASN A 305 -22.31 -19.09 13.81
CA ASN A 305 -21.87 -18.94 15.21
C ASN A 305 -20.62 -18.04 15.39
N ALA A 306 -20.46 -17.42 16.55
CA ALA A 306 -19.27 -16.59 16.89
C ALA A 306 -18.00 -17.42 17.19
N SER A 307 -17.76 -18.51 16.47
CA SER A 307 -16.60 -19.38 16.64
C SER A 307 -15.57 -19.13 15.53
N ALA A 308 -14.27 -19.22 15.86
CA ALA A 308 -13.12 -18.90 15.01
C ALA A 308 -12.93 -19.74 13.72
N GLY A 309 -13.89 -20.57 13.34
CA GLY A 309 -13.92 -21.33 12.08
C GLY A 309 -15.11 -21.00 11.18
N ASP A 310 -15.92 -20.01 11.55
CA ASP A 310 -17.20 -19.72 10.91
C ASP A 310 -17.17 -18.37 10.17
N ASN A 311 -16.26 -18.24 9.20
CA ASN A 311 -16.15 -17.05 8.35
C ASN A 311 -16.04 -15.72 9.12
N GLU A 312 -15.37 -15.74 10.29
CA GLU A 312 -15.23 -14.57 11.16
C GLU A 312 -14.63 -13.36 10.41
N ALA A 313 -13.68 -13.62 9.50
CA ALA A 313 -13.07 -12.60 8.64
C ALA A 313 -14.09 -11.82 7.76
N LEU A 314 -15.25 -12.40 7.46
CA LEU A 314 -16.32 -11.79 6.67
C LEU A 314 -17.33 -11.00 7.51
N ARG A 315 -17.29 -11.15 8.84
CA ARG A 315 -18.28 -10.56 9.76
C ARG A 315 -17.66 -9.54 10.70
N GLN A 316 -16.36 -9.62 10.94
CA GLN A 316 -15.66 -8.68 11.81
C GLN A 316 -15.82 -7.21 11.39
N ALA A 317 -15.54 -6.31 12.32
CA ALA A 317 -15.43 -4.89 12.01
C ALA A 317 -14.23 -4.66 11.08
N LEU A 318 -14.36 -3.67 10.19
CA LEU A 318 -13.29 -3.28 9.26
C LEU A 318 -12.93 -1.82 9.49
N HIS A 319 -11.63 -1.54 9.40
CA HIS A 319 -11.11 -0.21 9.15
C HIS A 319 -11.01 0.01 7.65
N LEU A 320 -11.85 0.90 7.14
CA LEU A 320 -11.83 1.30 5.75
C LEU A 320 -10.85 2.47 5.63
N ASN A 321 -9.65 2.15 5.17
CA ASN A 321 -8.62 3.15 4.94
C ASN A 321 -8.82 3.76 3.56
N CYS A 322 -9.22 5.03 3.53
CA CYS A 322 -9.44 5.79 2.32
C CYS A 322 -8.20 6.63 2.01
N PHE A 323 -7.57 6.38 0.87
CA PHE A 323 -6.40 7.11 0.39
C PHE A 323 -6.77 7.92 -0.85
N GLY A 324 -6.74 9.25 -0.73
CA GLY A 324 -7.03 10.19 -1.81
C GLY A 324 -5.76 10.80 -2.38
N LEU A 325 -5.54 10.71 -3.70
CA LEU A 325 -4.46 11.43 -4.35
C LEU A 325 -4.87 12.89 -4.58
N SER A 326 -4.29 13.81 -3.82
CA SER A 326 -4.57 15.23 -3.91
C SER A 326 -3.46 15.99 -4.63
N ARG A 327 -3.83 17.04 -5.36
CA ARG A 327 -2.89 17.95 -6.03
C ARG A 327 -2.65 19.17 -5.16
N LYS A 328 -1.38 19.48 -4.97
CA LYS A 328 -0.90 20.60 -4.17
C LYS A 328 0.13 21.40 -4.95
N ARG A 329 0.30 22.66 -4.57
CA ARG A 329 1.40 23.50 -5.04
C ARG A 329 1.99 24.27 -3.88
N CYS A 330 3.31 24.22 -3.77
CA CYS A 330 4.08 25.14 -2.95
C CYS A 330 4.32 26.41 -3.76
N VAL A 331 4.00 27.58 -3.20
CA VAL A 331 4.33 28.88 -3.79
C VAL A 331 5.14 29.70 -2.79
N PRO A 332 6.33 30.18 -3.17
CA PRO A 332 7.09 31.10 -2.33
C PRO A 332 6.36 32.46 -2.26
N THR A 333 6.28 33.01 -1.07
CA THR A 333 5.69 34.32 -0.76
C THR A 333 6.69 35.15 0.03
N SER A 334 6.45 36.44 0.22
CA SER A 334 7.31 37.30 1.05
C SER A 334 7.43 36.83 2.50
N ASN A 335 6.46 36.04 2.97
CA ASN A 335 6.35 35.60 4.37
C ASN A 335 6.68 34.10 4.55
N GLY A 336 7.25 33.43 3.53
CA GLY A 336 7.55 32.00 3.54
C GLY A 336 6.80 31.24 2.44
N ILE A 337 6.38 30.00 2.70
CA ILE A 337 5.71 29.14 1.70
C ILE A 337 4.21 29.08 1.97
N LEU A 338 3.43 29.24 0.90
CA LEU A 338 2.02 28.86 0.90
C LEU A 338 1.87 27.52 0.18
N VAL A 339 1.34 26.51 0.90
CA VAL A 339 0.88 25.27 0.29
C VAL A 339 -0.61 25.39 0.02
N GLN A 340 -1.00 25.29 -1.24
CA GLN A 340 -2.40 25.37 -1.67
C GLN A 340 -2.81 24.10 -2.42
N TYR A 341 -4.08 23.71 -2.27
CA TYR A 341 -4.70 22.71 -3.13
C TYR A 341 -4.99 23.32 -4.50
N VAL A 342 -4.76 22.56 -5.57
CA VAL A 342 -4.89 23.05 -6.96
C VAL A 342 -5.74 22.12 -7.79
#